data_AF-A0A661K5P7-F1
#
_entry.id   AF-A0A661K5P7-F1
#
_cell.length_a   1.000
_cell.length_b   1.000
_cell.length_c   1.000
_cell.angle_alpha   90.00
_cell.angle_beta   90.00
_cell.angle_gamma   90.00
#
_symmetry.space_group_name_H-M   'P 1'
#
loop_
_entity.id
_entity.type
_entity.pdbx_description
1 polymer ?
#
loop_
_entity_poly.entity_id
_entity_poly.type
_entity_poly.pdbx_seq_one_letter_code
_entity_poly.pdbx_strand_id
1 'polypeptide(L)'
;MVNEKKLLKWQALAGDVKIEIEEGTSKDFDVYLRELVKWNRRFNLTGIKDPVEIQIKNFQDSMAVSKLIPRRILSLVDIGSGAGFPGLVLKILLPQLLVYLVEPNAHRYNFLCHIKRVLRLAGLEIYKGSIEKWFSEFENVWRTMSPLYISRAWKKP
;
A
#
# COMPACT_ATOMS: atom_id res chain seq x y z
N MET A 1 21.66 8.06 -7.62
CA MET A 1 21.16 8.10 -6.22
C MET A 1 19.92 8.97 -6.19
N VAL A 2 18.93 8.70 -5.34
CA VAL A 2 17.82 9.65 -5.11
C VAL A 2 18.41 10.82 -4.35
N ASN A 3 18.22 12.05 -4.82
CA ASN A 3 18.74 13.22 -4.12
C ASN A 3 17.80 13.54 -2.95
N GLU A 4 18.17 13.07 -1.76
CA GLU A 4 17.40 13.23 -0.52
C GLU A 4 17.08 14.70 -0.20
N LYS A 5 17.88 15.66 -0.69
CA LYS A 5 17.67 17.11 -0.49
C LYS A 5 16.44 17.70 -1.20
N LYS A 6 15.67 16.90 -1.96
CA LYS A 6 14.43 17.33 -2.64
C LYS A 6 13.15 16.61 -2.18
N LEU A 7 13.24 15.64 -1.27
CA LEU A 7 12.05 14.92 -0.79
C LEU A 7 11.27 15.76 0.23
N LEU A 8 9.95 15.57 0.24
CA LEU A 8 9.07 16.20 1.21
C LEU A 8 9.14 15.44 2.55
N LYS A 9 9.00 16.17 3.65
CA LYS A 9 8.93 15.56 4.99
C LYS A 9 7.61 14.81 5.15
N TRP A 10 7.66 13.58 5.64
CA TRP A 10 6.47 12.74 5.82
C TRP A 10 5.45 13.37 6.79
N GLN A 11 5.91 14.00 7.87
CA GLN A 11 5.03 14.67 8.82
C GLN A 11 4.27 15.85 8.19
N ALA A 12 4.90 16.57 7.26
CA ALA A 12 4.22 17.66 6.53
C ALA A 12 3.14 17.10 5.60
N LEU A 13 3.48 16.06 4.83
CA LEU A 13 2.51 15.39 3.94
C LEU A 13 1.32 14.81 4.70
N ALA A 14 1.57 14.16 5.84
CA ALA A 14 0.53 13.63 6.71
C ALA A 14 -0.32 14.76 7.32
N GLY A 15 0.31 15.86 7.73
CA GLY A 15 -0.35 17.05 8.26
C GLY A 15 -1.33 17.70 7.29
N ASP A 16 -0.98 17.80 6.00
CA ASP A 16 -1.86 18.33 4.95
C ASP A 16 -3.16 17.52 4.82
N VAL A 17 -3.09 16.22 5.10
CA VAL A 17 -4.25 15.32 5.12
C VAL A 17 -4.79 15.09 6.53
N LYS A 18 -4.37 15.90 7.52
CA LYS A 18 -4.84 15.87 8.92
C LYS A 18 -4.61 14.52 9.60
N ILE A 19 -3.42 13.95 9.43
CA ILE A 19 -2.98 12.72 10.09
C ILE A 19 -1.67 13.02 10.80
N GLU A 20 -1.52 12.46 12.00
CA GLU A 20 -0.26 12.44 12.72
C GLU A 20 0.41 11.08 12.53
N ILE A 21 1.72 11.10 12.33
CA ILE A 21 2.53 9.89 12.16
C ILE A 21 3.73 9.95 13.10
N GLU A 22 4.11 8.79 13.62
CA GLU A 22 5.28 8.66 14.47
C GLU A 22 6.56 8.59 13.63
N GLU A 23 7.70 8.82 14.28
CA GLU A 23 9.01 8.74 13.64
C GLU A 23 9.30 7.34 13.05
N GLY A 24 8.77 6.27 13.66
CA GLY A 24 8.86 4.92 13.12
C GLY A 24 8.18 4.79 11.75
N THR A 25 6.96 5.33 11.62
CA THR A 25 6.20 5.36 10.37
C THR A 25 6.94 6.13 9.27
N SER A 26 7.53 7.28 9.60
CA SER A 26 8.34 8.06 8.64
C SER A 26 9.51 7.24 8.09
N LYS A 27 10.22 6.49 8.95
CA LYS A 27 11.33 5.62 8.53
C LYS A 27 10.86 4.48 7.64
N ASP A 28 9.71 3.87 7.93
CA ASP A 28 9.14 2.82 7.07
C ASP A 28 8.76 3.37 5.70
N PHE A 29 8.20 4.58 5.63
CA PHE A 29 7.91 5.25 4.36
C PHE A 29 9.16 5.63 3.58
N ASP A 30 10.26 6.04 4.24
CA ASP A 30 11.55 6.26 3.57
C ASP A 30 12.08 4.99 2.92
N VAL A 31 12.06 3.88 3.66
CA VAL A 31 12.49 2.58 3.15
C VAL A 31 11.60 2.14 1.99
N TYR A 32 10.28 2.28 2.13
CA TYR A 32 9.33 1.93 1.08
C TYR A 32 9.55 2.77 -0.18
N LEU A 33 9.63 4.11 -0.07
CA LEU A 33 9.87 5.00 -1.21
C LEU A 33 11.20 4.67 -1.91
N ARG A 34 12.27 4.45 -1.14
CA ARG A 34 13.59 4.11 -1.71
C ARG A 34 13.54 2.81 -2.51
N GLU A 35 12.96 1.76 -1.94
CA GLU A 35 12.82 0.48 -2.64
C GLU A 35 11.89 0.60 -3.85
N LEU A 36 10.79 1.35 -3.73
CA LEU A 36 9.89 1.61 -4.84
C LEU A 36 10.62 2.30 -5.99
N VAL A 37 11.32 3.40 -5.75
CA VAL A 37 12.06 4.12 -6.80
C VAL A 37 13.10 3.21 -7.46
N LYS A 38 13.79 2.37 -6.69
CA LYS A 38 14.76 1.41 -7.20
C LYS A 38 14.12 0.38 -8.14
N TRP A 39 13.04 -0.26 -7.73
CA TRP A 39 12.35 -1.27 -8.54
C TRP A 39 11.61 -0.66 -9.74
N ASN A 40 11.05 0.52 -9.56
CA ASN A 40 10.27 1.23 -10.59
C ASN A 40 11.13 1.58 -11.82
N ARG A 41 12.44 1.83 -11.64
CA ARG A 41 13.39 2.00 -12.77
C ARG A 41 13.47 0.78 -13.69
N ARG A 42 13.26 -0.42 -13.15
CA ARG A 42 13.39 -1.68 -13.90
C ARG A 42 12.05 -2.18 -14.42
N PHE A 43 10.98 -2.03 -13.64
CA PHE A 43 9.71 -2.71 -13.91
C PHE A 43 8.50 -1.78 -14.10
N ASN A 44 8.67 -0.46 -13.97
CA ASN A 44 7.58 0.52 -14.09
C ASN A 44 6.32 0.14 -13.28
N LEU A 45 6.48 0.02 -11.97
CA LEU A 45 5.45 -0.41 -11.02
C LEU A 45 4.30 0.59 -10.86
N THR A 46 4.57 1.90 -10.94
CA THR A 46 3.57 2.98 -10.68
C THR A 46 3.25 3.87 -11.88
N GLY A 47 4.04 3.84 -12.94
CA GLY A 47 3.94 4.81 -14.05
C GLY A 47 4.55 6.19 -13.74
N ILE A 48 4.69 6.55 -12.46
CA ILE A 48 5.27 7.81 -11.99
C ILE A 48 6.74 7.59 -11.63
N LYS A 49 7.65 8.39 -12.20
CA LYS A 49 9.10 8.24 -11.96
C LYS A 49 9.65 9.20 -10.92
N ASP A 50 9.05 10.37 -10.76
CA ASP A 50 9.52 11.39 -9.84
C ASP A 50 9.18 11.00 -8.39
N PRO A 51 10.18 10.88 -7.49
CA PRO A 51 9.93 10.52 -6.10
C PRO A 51 8.98 11.49 -5.37
N VAL A 52 9.05 12.79 -5.63
CA VAL A 52 8.16 13.77 -4.98
C VAL A 52 6.72 13.57 -5.44
N GLU A 53 6.52 13.38 -6.74
CA GLU A 53 5.20 13.04 -7.29
C GLU A 53 4.66 11.72 -6.72
N ILE A 54 5.50 10.71 -6.50
CA ILE A 54 5.12 9.46 -5.81
C ILE A 54 4.69 9.75 -4.37
N GLN A 55 5.43 10.58 -3.62
CA GLN A 55 5.07 10.94 -2.25
C GLN A 55 3.67 11.55 -2.18
N ILE A 56 3.30 12.39 -3.14
CA ILE A 56 1.99 13.06 -3.18
C ILE A 56 0.91 12.08 -3.69
N LYS A 57 1.02 11.63 -4.95
CA LYS A 57 -0.06 10.91 -5.66
C LYS A 57 -0.23 9.45 -5.22
N ASN A 58 0.75 8.88 -4.53
CA ASN A 58 0.65 7.52 -4.02
C ASN A 58 0.58 7.51 -2.49
N PHE A 59 1.57 8.05 -1.80
CA PHE A 59 1.63 7.96 -0.34
C PHE A 59 0.59 8.86 0.33
N GLN A 60 0.62 10.17 0.09
CA GLN A 60 -0.29 11.12 0.74
C GLN A 60 -1.77 10.82 0.42
N ASP A 61 -2.10 10.49 -0.83
CA ASP A 61 -3.44 10.04 -1.19
C ASP A 61 -3.86 8.78 -0.40
N SER A 62 -2.95 7.82 -0.20
CA SER A 62 -3.23 6.62 0.60
C SER A 62 -3.33 6.91 2.09
N MET A 63 -2.55 7.88 2.60
CA MET A 63 -2.68 8.37 3.96
C MET A 63 -4.09 8.93 4.17
N ALA A 64 -4.58 9.78 3.27
CA ALA A 64 -5.92 10.35 3.37
C ALA A 64 -7.03 9.30 3.47
N VAL A 65 -6.89 8.16 2.77
CA VAL A 65 -7.81 7.01 2.83
C VAL A 65 -7.88 6.39 4.23
N SER A 66 -6.81 6.42 5.02
CA SER A 66 -6.80 5.82 6.37
C SER A 66 -7.89 6.37 7.28
N LYS A 67 -8.25 7.65 7.12
CA LYS A 67 -9.33 8.31 7.88
C LYS A 67 -10.73 7.77 7.55
N LEU A 68 -10.87 7.14 6.39
CA LEU A 68 -12.13 6.56 5.93
C LEU A 68 -12.32 5.12 6.42
N ILE A 69 -11.28 4.50 6.98
CA ILE A 69 -11.33 3.13 7.48
C ILE A 69 -11.99 3.13 8.87
N PRO A 70 -13.20 2.56 9.03
CA PRO A 70 -13.85 2.52 10.33
C PRO A 70 -13.04 1.69 11.32
N ARG A 71 -12.88 2.15 12.56
CA ARG A 71 -12.09 1.46 13.60
C ARG A 71 -12.51 0.01 13.88
N ARG A 72 -13.77 -0.34 13.60
CA ARG A 72 -14.31 -1.71 13.73
C ARG A 72 -13.83 -2.67 12.65
N ILE A 73 -13.27 -2.16 11.55
CA ILE A 73 -12.74 -2.99 10.47
C ILE A 73 -11.37 -3.50 10.90
N LEU A 74 -11.25 -4.82 11.00
CA LEU A 74 -10.03 -5.51 11.39
C LEU A 74 -9.29 -6.12 10.20
N SER A 75 -9.95 -6.23 9.05
CA SER A 75 -9.37 -6.81 7.83
C SER A 75 -9.72 -6.02 6.58
N LEU A 76 -8.75 -5.84 5.69
CA LEU A 76 -8.86 -5.14 4.43
C LEU A 76 -8.30 -5.97 3.28
N VAL A 77 -8.99 -5.99 2.15
CA VAL A 77 -8.52 -6.59 0.90
C VAL A 77 -8.33 -5.48 -0.13
N ASP A 78 -7.09 -5.30 -0.59
CA ASP A 78 -6.73 -4.34 -1.65
C ASP A 78 -6.60 -5.07 -2.98
N ILE A 79 -7.54 -4.82 -3.89
CA ILE A 79 -7.68 -5.53 -5.15
C ILE A 79 -6.92 -4.79 -6.24
N GLY A 80 -5.98 -5.49 -6.88
CA GLY A 80 -5.11 -4.90 -7.89
C GLY A 80 -4.18 -3.88 -7.25
N SER A 81 -3.53 -4.26 -6.14
CA SER A 81 -2.80 -3.33 -5.26
C SER A 81 -1.67 -2.60 -5.98
N GLY A 82 -1.22 -3.07 -7.14
CA GLY A 82 -0.22 -2.39 -7.94
C GLY A 82 1.15 -2.44 -7.25
N ALA A 83 1.75 -1.27 -7.04
CA ALA A 83 2.91 -1.14 -6.17
C ALA A 83 2.57 -1.24 -4.67
N GLY A 84 1.31 -1.47 -4.29
CA GLY A 84 0.86 -1.64 -2.92
C GLY A 84 0.11 -0.43 -2.37
N PHE A 85 -0.56 0.34 -3.23
CA PHE A 85 -1.36 1.49 -2.83
C PHE A 85 -2.85 1.19 -3.02
N PRO A 86 -3.70 1.46 -2.01
CA PRO A 86 -3.36 2.05 -0.71
C PRO A 86 -2.91 1.04 0.35
N GLY A 87 -3.00 -0.27 0.09
CA GLY A 87 -2.93 -1.31 1.13
C GLY A 87 -1.66 -1.33 1.98
N LEU A 88 -0.46 -1.17 1.41
CA LEU A 88 0.79 -1.11 2.19
C LEU A 88 0.86 0.14 3.08
N VAL A 89 0.41 1.29 2.58
CA VAL A 89 0.40 2.53 3.36
C VAL A 89 -0.58 2.40 4.53
N LEU A 90 -1.77 1.87 4.27
CA LEU A 90 -2.75 1.59 5.32
C LEU A 90 -2.20 0.60 6.36
N LYS A 91 -1.47 -0.43 5.92
CA LYS A 91 -0.87 -1.39 6.84
C LYS A 91 0.18 -0.76 7.76
N ILE A 92 0.99 0.16 7.24
CA ILE A 92 2.01 0.87 8.02
C ILE A 92 1.33 1.83 9.02
N LEU A 93 0.27 2.53 8.61
CA LEU A 93 -0.45 3.47 9.49
C LEU A 93 -1.34 2.77 10.53
N LEU A 94 -1.88 1.61 10.20
CA LEU A 94 -2.82 0.85 11.02
C LEU A 94 -2.25 -0.55 11.28
N PRO A 95 -1.23 -0.68 12.16
CA PRO A 95 -0.49 -1.93 12.34
C PRO A 95 -1.38 -3.11 12.76
N GLN A 96 -2.49 -2.85 13.44
CA GLN A 96 -3.49 -3.85 13.84
C GLN A 96 -4.36 -4.38 12.68
N LEU A 97 -4.42 -3.67 11.55
CA LEU A 97 -5.24 -4.05 10.41
C LEU A 97 -4.63 -5.26 9.70
N LEU A 98 -5.40 -6.33 9.54
CA LEU A 98 -5.03 -7.44 8.65
C LEU A 98 -5.22 -6.98 7.21
N VAL A 99 -4.17 -7.03 6.39
CA VAL A 99 -4.22 -6.54 5.01
C VAL A 99 -3.91 -7.67 4.05
N TYR A 100 -4.74 -7.83 3.02
CA TYR A 100 -4.58 -8.79 1.95
C TYR A 100 -4.42 -8.04 0.64
N LEU A 101 -3.29 -8.23 -0.02
CA LEU A 101 -2.99 -7.61 -1.30
C LEU A 101 -3.18 -8.65 -2.41
N VAL A 102 -4.11 -8.39 -3.34
CA VAL A 102 -4.37 -9.27 -4.49
C VAL A 102 -3.73 -8.64 -5.72
N GLU A 103 -2.71 -9.30 -6.27
CA GLU A 103 -1.95 -8.78 -7.41
C GLU A 103 -1.53 -9.89 -8.39
N PRO A 104 -2.07 -9.92 -9.62
CA PRO A 104 -1.74 -10.94 -10.61
C PRO A 104 -0.36 -10.74 -11.27
N ASN A 105 0.13 -9.51 -11.40
CA ASN A 105 1.39 -9.23 -12.09
C ASN A 105 2.59 -9.70 -11.25
N ALA A 106 3.43 -10.55 -11.84
CA ALA A 106 4.55 -11.16 -11.12
C ALA A 106 5.59 -10.14 -10.61
N HIS A 107 5.89 -9.07 -11.35
CA HIS A 107 6.86 -8.06 -10.90
C HIS A 107 6.34 -7.26 -9.71
N ARG A 108 5.06 -6.90 -9.74
CA ARG A 108 4.38 -6.21 -8.64
C ARG A 108 4.24 -7.10 -7.42
N TYR A 109 3.76 -8.34 -7.59
CA TYR A 109 3.72 -9.34 -6.53
C TYR A 109 5.08 -9.51 -5.82
N ASN A 110 6.16 -9.67 -6.60
CA ASN A 110 7.51 -9.83 -6.06
C ASN A 110 7.97 -8.58 -5.30
N PHE A 111 7.61 -7.39 -5.78
CA PHE A 111 7.87 -6.13 -5.10
C PHE A 111 7.12 -6.04 -3.76
N LEU A 112 5.83 -6.38 -3.73
CA LEU A 112 5.04 -6.40 -2.50
C LEU A 112 5.66 -7.36 -1.47
N CYS A 113 6.07 -8.56 -1.91
CA CYS A 113 6.71 -9.55 -1.05
C CYS A 113 8.05 -9.05 -0.51
N HIS A 114 8.80 -8.31 -1.32
CA HIS A 114 10.03 -7.65 -0.90
C HIS A 114 9.76 -6.60 0.19
N ILE A 115 8.78 -5.72 0.00
CA ILE A 115 8.42 -4.71 1.01
C ILE A 115 7.94 -5.35 2.32
N LYS A 116 7.05 -6.36 2.26
CA LYS A 116 6.62 -7.13 3.45
C LYS A 116 7.82 -7.61 4.27
N ARG A 117 8.84 -8.15 3.61
CA ARG A 117 10.04 -8.68 4.25
C ARG A 117 10.94 -7.59 4.82
N VAL A 118 11.21 -6.54 4.04
CA VAL A 118 12.12 -5.46 4.43
C VAL A 118 11.58 -4.67 5.61
N LEU A 119 10.28 -4.39 5.63
CA LEU A 119 9.60 -3.65 6.70
C LEU A 119 9.06 -4.55 7.82
N ARG A 120 9.19 -5.88 7.69
CA ARG A 120 8.71 -6.87 8.67
C ARG A 120 7.22 -6.69 9.03
N LEU A 121 6.38 -6.42 8.03
CA LEU A 121 4.95 -6.15 8.24
C LEU A 121 4.20 -7.43 8.60
N ALA A 122 3.92 -7.62 9.89
CA ALA A 122 3.10 -8.71 10.40
C ALA A 122 1.62 -8.52 10.05
N GLY A 123 0.88 -9.58 9.74
CA GLY A 123 -0.56 -9.47 9.37
C GLY A 123 -0.80 -8.82 8.01
N LEU A 124 0.18 -8.86 7.11
CA LEU A 124 0.07 -8.50 5.71
C LEU A 124 0.21 -9.76 4.87
N GLU A 125 -0.80 -10.17 4.11
CA GLU A 125 -0.70 -11.29 3.18
C GLU A 125 -0.80 -10.84 1.74
N ILE A 126 -0.10 -11.54 0.85
CA ILE A 126 0.02 -11.15 -0.56
C ILE A 126 -0.33 -12.37 -1.40
N TYR A 127 -1.39 -12.23 -2.19
CA TYR A 127 -1.89 -13.26 -3.06
C TYR A 127 -1.54 -12.97 -4.51
N LYS A 128 -0.92 -13.95 -5.16
CA LYS A 128 -0.62 -13.90 -6.59
C LYS A 128 -1.78 -14.51 -7.38
N GLY A 129 -2.65 -13.67 -7.89
CA GLY A 129 -3.76 -14.10 -8.72
C GLY A 129 -4.74 -12.99 -9.02
N SER A 130 -5.75 -13.32 -9.82
CA SER A 130 -6.85 -12.41 -10.10
C SER A 130 -7.87 -12.41 -8.96
N ILE A 131 -8.79 -11.46 -8.98
CA ILE A 131 -9.86 -11.37 -7.98
C ILE A 131 -10.86 -12.53 -8.09
N GLU A 132 -11.14 -13.00 -9.30
CA GLU A 132 -12.05 -14.12 -9.53
C GLU A 132 -11.50 -15.38 -8.86
N LYS A 133 -10.19 -15.62 -9.01
CA LYS A 133 -9.51 -16.75 -8.39
C LYS A 133 -9.47 -16.60 -6.87
N TRP A 134 -9.20 -15.39 -6.37
CA TRP A 134 -9.29 -15.08 -4.94
C TRP A 134 -10.66 -15.44 -4.38
N PHE A 135 -11.75 -14.97 -4.99
CA PHE A 135 -13.09 -15.31 -4.53
C PHE A 135 -13.33 -16.82 -4.57
N SER A 136 -12.98 -17.53 -5.65
CA SER A 136 -13.20 -18.99 -5.71
C SER A 136 -12.47 -19.79 -4.63
N GLU A 137 -11.29 -19.34 -4.20
CA GLU A 137 -10.47 -20.07 -3.21
C GLU A 137 -10.85 -19.70 -1.76
N PHE A 138 -11.47 -18.54 -1.55
CA PHE A 138 -11.59 -17.92 -0.24
C PHE A 138 -13.03 -17.52 0.14
N GLU A 139 -14.03 -17.72 -0.73
CA GLU A 139 -15.42 -17.25 -0.57
C GLU A 139 -16.02 -17.56 0.82
N ASN A 140 -15.84 -18.79 1.31
CA ASN A 140 -16.48 -19.28 2.52
C ASN A 140 -15.81 -18.79 3.82
N VAL A 141 -14.50 -18.54 3.81
CA VAL A 141 -13.77 -18.08 5.00
C VAL A 141 -13.97 -16.59 5.23
N TRP A 142 -14.03 -15.81 4.14
CA TRP A 142 -14.02 -14.35 4.22
C TRP A 142 -15.39 -13.72 4.37
N ARG A 143 -16.48 -14.38 3.94
CA ARG A 143 -17.85 -13.91 4.23
C ARG A 143 -18.09 -13.73 5.73
N THR A 144 -17.52 -14.60 6.57
CA THR A 144 -17.69 -14.55 8.02
C THR A 144 -16.88 -13.43 8.66
N MET A 145 -15.72 -13.06 8.09
CA MET A 145 -14.86 -11.99 8.60
C MET A 145 -15.28 -10.59 8.14
N SER A 146 -16.08 -10.47 7.07
CA SER A 146 -16.59 -9.20 6.52
C SER A 146 -15.48 -8.15 6.29
N PRO A 147 -14.44 -8.46 5.48
CA PRO A 147 -13.37 -7.51 5.21
C PRO A 147 -13.87 -6.31 4.42
N LEU A 148 -13.21 -5.17 4.60
CA LEU A 148 -13.38 -4.01 3.73
C LEU A 148 -12.59 -4.23 2.44
N TYR A 149 -13.26 -4.16 1.29
CA TYR A 149 -12.61 -4.23 -0.01
C TYR A 149 -12.30 -2.83 -0.54
N ILE A 150 -11.10 -2.64 -1.08
CA ILE A 150 -10.70 -1.41 -1.76
C ILE A 150 -10.06 -1.75 -3.11
N SER A 151 -10.24 -0.87 -4.10
CA SER A 151 -9.50 -0.96 -5.36
C SER A 151 -9.27 0.42 -5.94
N ARG A 152 -8.08 0.62 -6.53
CA ARG A 152 -7.78 1.79 -7.36
C ARG A 152 -8.00 1.53 -8.85
N ALA A 153 -8.38 0.31 -9.24
CA ALA A 153 -8.58 -0.06 -10.64
C ALA A 153 -9.92 0.43 -11.23
N TRP A 154 -10.77 1.09 -10.42
CA TRP A 154 -12.01 1.67 -10.91
C TRP A 154 -11.74 2.87 -11.81
N LYS A 155 -11.91 2.69 -13.12
CA LYS A 155 -12.08 3.81 -14.06
C LYS A 155 -13.56 4.17 -14.05
N LYS A 156 -13.86 5.45 -13.78
CA LYS A 156 -15.21 5.98 -14.02
C LYS A 156 -15.53 5.72 -15.51
N PRO A 157 -16.69 5.13 -15.84
CA PRO A 157 -17.10 4.95 -17.23
C PRO A 157 -17.13 6.29 -17.98
#